data_AF-A0A6I3MEJ6-F1
#
_entry.id   AF-A0A6I3MEJ6-F1
#
_cell.length_a   1.000
_cell.length_b   1.000
_cell.length_c   1.000
_cell.angle_alpha   90.00
_cell.angle_beta   90.00
_cell.angle_gamma   90.00
#
_symmetry.space_group_name_H-M   'P 1'
#
loop_
_entity.id
_entity.type
_entity.pdbx_description
1 polymer ?
#
loop_
_entity_poly.entity_id
_entity_poly.type
_entity_poly.pdbx_seq_one_letter_code
_entity_poly.pdbx_strand_id
1 'polypeptide(L)'
;MKKKKLISKLQIHYIIERYRIRCGPVVIRGDGFIDVMGNFKICDTNLRKLPLKFGNVYGDFLCHSNNLTTLKGCPKYVAGDFNCGYNVKLKTLKFGPEEVGGDYSCQENSLVDLKGCPKEIKGNFNAFLNQLTTLKDGPEKVGRNCYLHHNNLTSLKGLKHIGASLYVSSNALIDLKGCPEFIGDILSFDNDVRLDLGNEKCYVKSIVIQMQESSLTKSEKCLPKFVVENQQYLPVLFRYFKYITLYDEERLIEENFKEIINEVKDGLR
;
A
#
# COMPACT_ATOMS: atom_id res chain seq x y z
N MET A 1 -11.38 10.53 42.08
CA MET A 1 -10.66 10.04 40.88
C MET A 1 -9.83 8.81 41.24
N LYS A 2 -10.06 7.64 40.66
CA LYS A 2 -9.19 6.47 40.86
C LYS A 2 -7.83 6.75 40.20
N LYS A 3 -6.73 6.82 40.97
CA LYS A 3 -5.37 6.90 40.41
C LYS A 3 -5.17 5.69 39.50
N LYS A 4 -4.95 5.94 38.20
CA LYS A 4 -4.65 4.89 37.22
C LYS A 4 -3.30 4.28 37.62
N LYS A 5 -3.29 2.99 37.98
CA LYS A 5 -2.05 2.31 38.40
C LYS A 5 -1.13 2.21 37.17
N LEU A 6 -0.03 2.94 37.21
CA LEU A 6 1.00 2.93 36.16
C LEU A 6 1.73 1.57 36.17
N ILE A 7 2.13 1.10 35.00
CA ILE A 7 2.96 -0.10 34.87
C ILE A 7 4.35 0.18 35.47
N SER A 8 4.89 -0.74 36.25
CA SER A 8 6.22 -0.59 36.86
C SER A 8 7.33 -1.09 35.93
N LYS A 9 8.58 -0.64 36.17
CA LYS A 9 9.76 -1.15 35.47
C LYS A 9 9.90 -2.67 35.60
N LEU A 10 9.61 -3.23 36.78
CA LEU A 10 9.66 -4.67 37.02
C LEU A 10 8.60 -5.42 36.19
N GLN A 11 7.39 -4.87 36.05
CA GLN A 11 6.34 -5.45 35.21
C GLN A 11 6.72 -5.41 33.72
N ILE A 12 7.32 -4.32 33.25
CA ILE A 12 7.84 -4.22 31.88
C ILE A 12 8.92 -5.26 31.64
N HIS A 13 9.90 -5.37 32.54
CA HIS A 13 10.97 -6.36 32.43
C HIS A 13 10.42 -7.79 32.40
N TYR A 14 9.48 -8.12 33.28
CA TYR A 14 8.79 -9.41 33.26
C TYR A 14 8.10 -9.70 31.92
N ILE A 15 7.42 -8.71 31.32
CA ILE A 15 6.78 -8.86 30.02
C ILE A 15 7.80 -9.06 28.91
N ILE A 16 8.90 -8.29 28.93
CA ILE A 16 10.00 -8.41 27.96
C ILE A 16 10.56 -9.84 27.98
N GLU A 17 10.90 -10.37 29.16
CA GLU A 17 11.42 -11.73 29.32
C GLU A 17 10.40 -12.79 28.89
N ARG A 18 9.15 -12.66 29.37
CA ARG A 18 8.06 -13.63 29.09
C ARG A 18 7.81 -13.82 27.59
N TYR A 19 7.85 -12.73 26.83
CA TYR A 19 7.59 -12.76 25.38
C TYR A 19 8.87 -12.68 24.53
N ARG A 20 10.05 -12.75 25.15
CA ARG A 20 11.36 -12.64 24.48
C ARG A 20 11.44 -11.42 23.55
N ILE A 21 10.91 -10.29 24.03
CA ILE A 21 10.83 -9.05 23.27
C ILE A 21 12.24 -8.49 23.10
N ARG A 22 12.63 -8.12 21.88
CA ARG A 22 13.83 -7.30 21.67
C ARG A 22 13.42 -5.85 21.73
N CYS A 23 13.90 -5.12 22.74
CA CYS A 23 13.47 -3.76 23.01
C CYS A 23 14.69 -2.90 23.39
N GLY A 24 14.79 -1.71 22.79
CA GLY A 24 15.70 -0.67 23.25
C GLY A 24 15.32 -0.12 24.64
N PRO A 25 16.14 0.78 25.21
CA PRO A 25 15.85 1.42 26.49
C PRO A 25 14.45 2.04 26.55
N VAL A 26 13.77 1.86 27.69
CA VAL A 26 12.37 2.26 27.88
C VAL A 26 12.23 3.43 28.86
N VAL A 27 11.44 4.43 28.48
CA VAL A 27 11.01 5.54 29.35
C VAL A 27 9.50 5.43 29.61
N ILE A 28 9.10 5.37 30.88
CA ILE A 28 7.68 5.29 31.26
C ILE A 28 7.12 6.71 31.37
N ARG A 29 6.04 6.99 30.63
CA ARG A 29 5.33 8.27 30.66
C ARG A 29 4.34 8.34 31.83
N GLY A 30 3.97 9.57 32.23
CA GLY A 30 2.98 9.82 33.28
C GLY A 30 1.55 9.37 32.95
N ASP A 31 1.25 9.11 31.67
CA ASP A 31 -0.04 8.61 31.18
C ASP A 31 -0.14 7.07 31.13
N GLY A 32 0.98 6.38 31.45
CA GLY A 32 1.10 4.92 31.46
C GLY A 32 1.50 4.29 30.13
N PHE A 33 1.83 5.10 29.12
CA PHE A 33 2.48 4.64 27.90
C PHE A 33 4.00 4.56 28.09
N ILE A 34 4.68 3.89 27.18
CA ILE A 34 6.14 3.78 27.19
C ILE A 34 6.75 4.29 25.88
N ASP A 35 7.87 4.99 26.00
CA ASP A 35 8.71 5.34 24.86
C ASP A 35 9.88 4.39 24.76
N VAL A 36 10.23 4.01 23.53
CA VAL A 36 11.35 3.11 23.25
C VAL A 36 12.44 3.89 22.51
N MET A 37 13.61 3.99 23.13
CA MET A 37 14.81 4.62 22.57
C MET A 37 15.52 3.63 21.65
N GLY A 38 15.02 3.47 20.43
CA GLY A 38 15.51 2.50 19.46
C GLY A 38 14.43 1.49 19.06
N ASN A 39 14.84 0.28 18.68
CA ASN A 39 13.95 -0.70 18.07
C ASN A 39 13.09 -1.46 19.09
N PHE A 40 11.88 -1.81 18.68
CA PHE A 40 10.97 -2.70 19.39
C PHE A 40 10.53 -3.83 18.45
N LYS A 41 10.78 -5.08 18.83
CA LYS A 41 10.42 -6.28 18.05
C LYS A 41 9.73 -7.33 18.91
N ILE A 42 8.52 -7.71 18.49
CA ILE A 42 7.72 -8.79 19.07
C ILE A 42 7.01 -9.57 17.95
N CYS A 43 7.74 -10.50 17.34
CA CYS A 43 7.24 -11.31 16.22
C CYS A 43 7.11 -12.77 16.64
N ASP A 44 6.23 -13.53 15.98
CA ASP A 44 6.15 -14.99 16.13
C ASP A 44 5.77 -15.45 17.56
N THR A 45 4.92 -14.68 18.25
CA THR A 45 4.55 -14.93 19.66
C THR A 45 3.08 -15.32 19.86
N ASN A 46 2.32 -15.53 18.77
CA ASN A 46 0.89 -15.85 18.78
C ASN A 46 -0.01 -14.80 19.48
N LEU A 47 0.48 -13.59 19.68
CA LEU A 47 -0.25 -12.55 20.40
C LEU A 47 -1.53 -12.13 19.69
N ARG A 48 -2.59 -11.89 20.46
CA ARG A 48 -3.84 -11.31 19.97
C ARG A 48 -3.95 -9.80 20.15
N LYS A 49 -3.14 -9.25 21.06
CA LYS A 49 -3.01 -7.83 21.38
C LYS A 49 -1.60 -7.56 21.90
N LEU A 50 -1.12 -6.33 21.74
CA LEU A 50 0.16 -5.93 22.31
C LEU A 50 0.13 -6.00 23.85
N PRO A 51 1.23 -6.47 24.49
CA PRO A 51 1.28 -6.59 25.94
C PRO A 51 1.60 -5.27 26.66
N LEU A 52 2.03 -4.26 25.90
CA LEU A 52 2.41 -2.92 26.38
C LEU A 52 1.70 -1.85 25.55
N LYS A 53 1.69 -0.61 26.05
CA LYS A 53 1.14 0.56 25.35
C LYS A 53 2.26 1.54 25.05
N PHE A 54 2.43 1.90 23.79
CA PHE A 54 3.57 2.68 23.30
C PHE A 54 3.18 4.12 22.98
N GLY A 55 4.02 5.06 23.41
CA GLY A 55 3.93 6.45 23.00
C GLY A 55 4.65 6.63 21.66
N ASN A 56 5.97 6.78 21.74
CA ASN A 56 6.87 6.95 20.60
C ASN A 56 7.91 5.82 20.57
N VAL A 57 8.29 5.40 19.37
CA VAL A 57 9.43 4.51 19.14
C VAL A 57 10.42 5.21 18.22
N TYR A 58 11.65 5.39 18.69
CA TYR A 58 12.70 6.14 17.99
C TYR A 58 13.57 5.26 17.07
N GLY A 59 13.13 4.03 16.82
CA GLY A 59 13.64 3.13 15.79
C GLY A 59 12.49 2.39 15.13
N ASP A 60 12.69 1.12 14.81
CA ASP A 60 11.67 0.28 14.16
C ASP A 60 10.66 -0.28 15.17
N PHE A 61 9.40 -0.42 14.74
CA PHE A 61 8.36 -1.12 15.49
C PHE A 61 7.84 -2.32 14.69
N LEU A 62 8.27 -3.51 15.09
CA LEU A 62 8.01 -4.76 14.41
C LEU A 62 7.11 -5.67 15.27
N CYS A 63 5.87 -5.87 14.83
CA CYS A 63 4.88 -6.75 15.49
C CYS A 63 4.23 -7.76 14.53
N HIS A 64 4.89 -8.04 13.41
CA HIS A 64 4.42 -8.96 12.39
C HIS A 64 4.39 -10.42 12.86
N SER A 65 3.74 -11.28 12.08
CA SER A 65 3.68 -12.74 12.31
C SER A 65 3.10 -13.09 13.69
N ASN A 66 1.94 -12.51 14.02
CA ASN A 66 1.20 -12.80 15.24
C ASN A 66 -0.27 -13.09 14.89
N ASN A 67 -1.14 -13.13 15.90
CA ASN A 67 -2.59 -13.27 15.75
C ASN A 67 -3.32 -11.98 16.14
N LEU A 68 -2.70 -10.81 15.92
CA LEU A 68 -3.25 -9.54 16.38
C LEU A 68 -4.61 -9.31 15.74
N THR A 69 -5.60 -8.95 16.55
CA THR A 69 -6.93 -8.54 16.07
C THR A 69 -7.10 -7.02 16.10
N THR A 70 -6.14 -6.31 16.68
CA THR A 70 -6.14 -4.86 16.85
C THR A 70 -4.73 -4.33 17.06
N LEU A 71 -4.48 -3.10 16.62
CA LEU A 71 -3.26 -2.33 16.91
C LEU A 71 -3.40 -1.49 18.19
N LYS A 72 -4.41 -1.71 19.04
CA LYS A 72 -4.52 -1.00 20.32
C LYS A 72 -3.24 -1.16 21.13
N GLY A 73 -2.65 -0.02 21.49
CA GLY A 73 -1.39 0.05 22.22
C GLY A 73 -0.19 0.29 21.32
N CYS A 74 -0.30 0.25 19.99
CA CYS A 74 0.77 0.68 19.08
C CYS A 74 1.20 2.13 19.34
N PRO A 75 2.44 2.48 18.96
CA PRO A 75 2.94 3.85 19.07
C PRO A 75 2.19 4.78 18.13
N LYS A 76 2.16 6.06 18.47
CA LYS A 76 1.68 7.12 17.56
C LYS A 76 2.74 7.53 16.54
N TYR A 77 4.00 7.47 16.92
CA TYR A 77 5.15 7.84 16.09
C TYR A 77 6.18 6.71 16.07
N VAL A 78 6.67 6.40 14.88
CA VAL A 78 7.78 5.45 14.65
C VAL A 78 8.82 6.13 13.77
N ALA A 79 10.04 6.31 14.27
CA ALA A 79 11.10 6.99 13.51
C ALA A 79 11.64 6.14 12.35
N GLY A 80 11.67 4.82 12.53
CA GLY A 80 12.08 3.86 11.51
C GLY A 80 10.89 3.20 10.82
N ASP A 81 10.97 1.90 10.62
CA ASP A 81 9.95 1.11 9.94
C ASP A 81 8.84 0.66 10.89
N PHE A 82 7.60 0.65 10.40
CA PHE A 82 6.48 0.02 11.08
C PHE A 82 6.04 -1.24 10.32
N ASN A 83 6.03 -2.38 11.00
CA ASN A 83 5.60 -3.65 10.39
C ASN A 83 4.61 -4.41 11.27
N CYS A 84 3.37 -4.48 10.82
CA CYS A 84 2.28 -5.28 11.40
C CYS A 84 1.74 -6.35 10.43
N GLY A 85 2.52 -6.74 9.42
CA GLY A 85 2.11 -7.77 8.45
C GLY A 85 1.88 -9.15 9.08
N TYR A 86 1.30 -10.08 8.33
CA TYR A 86 1.10 -11.46 8.77
C TYR A 86 0.31 -11.59 10.09
N ASN A 87 -0.70 -10.75 10.27
CA ASN A 87 -1.67 -10.84 11.37
C ASN A 87 -3.05 -11.12 10.79
N VAL A 88 -3.26 -12.33 10.28
CA VAL A 88 -4.42 -12.72 9.44
C VAL A 88 -5.81 -12.39 9.99
N LYS A 89 -5.94 -12.08 11.30
CA LYS A 89 -7.20 -11.66 11.94
C LYS A 89 -7.36 -10.14 12.11
N LEU A 90 -6.36 -9.35 11.72
CA LEU A 90 -6.38 -7.89 11.77
C LEU A 90 -7.21 -7.35 10.61
N LYS A 91 -8.27 -6.61 10.93
CA LYS A 91 -9.24 -6.10 9.94
C LYS A 91 -9.16 -4.59 9.69
N THR A 92 -8.38 -3.87 10.50
CA THR A 92 -8.26 -2.42 10.44
C THR A 92 -6.92 -1.96 10.99
N LEU A 93 -6.40 -0.86 10.46
CA LEU A 93 -5.20 -0.18 10.94
C LEU A 93 -5.49 0.85 12.04
N LYS A 94 -6.74 0.96 12.51
CA LYS A 94 -7.08 1.81 13.66
C LYS A 94 -6.13 1.54 14.83
N PHE A 95 -5.71 2.63 15.47
CA PHE A 95 -4.71 2.67 16.54
C PHE A 95 -3.26 2.38 16.11
N GLY A 96 -2.99 2.20 14.81
CA GLY A 96 -1.64 2.21 14.26
C GLY A 96 -0.98 3.60 14.36
N PRO A 97 0.29 3.70 13.96
CA PRO A 97 1.02 4.97 14.02
C PRO A 97 0.43 5.99 13.04
N GLU A 98 0.40 7.24 13.51
CA GLU A 98 -0.02 8.41 12.73
C GLU A 98 1.12 8.90 11.82
N GLU A 99 2.37 8.70 12.24
CA GLU A 99 3.58 9.03 11.49
C GLU A 99 4.60 7.88 11.54
N VAL A 100 5.17 7.56 10.38
CA VAL A 100 6.24 6.56 10.20
C VAL A 100 7.35 7.17 9.34
N GLY A 101 8.59 7.13 9.84
CA GLY A 101 9.74 7.71 9.16
C GLY A 101 10.29 6.87 8.01
N GLY A 102 10.09 5.55 8.06
CA GLY A 102 10.52 4.59 7.04
C GLY A 102 9.36 3.93 6.30
N ASP A 103 9.47 2.60 6.15
CA ASP A 103 8.51 1.75 5.46
C ASP A 103 7.29 1.46 6.35
N TYR A 104 6.11 1.38 5.74
CA TYR A 104 4.87 0.95 6.40
C TYR A 104 4.39 -0.38 5.81
N SER A 105 4.44 -1.42 6.62
CA SER A 105 4.14 -2.80 6.21
C SER A 105 2.92 -3.36 6.94
N CYS A 106 1.87 -3.67 6.18
CA CYS A 106 0.62 -4.26 6.66
C CYS A 106 0.05 -5.34 5.71
N GLN A 107 0.91 -5.97 4.92
CA GLN A 107 0.58 -7.08 4.03
C GLN A 107 0.08 -8.32 4.78
N GLU A 108 -0.63 -9.20 4.08
CA GLU A 108 -1.06 -10.51 4.61
C GLU A 108 -1.87 -10.41 5.91
N ASN A 109 -2.84 -9.50 5.89
CA ASN A 109 -3.84 -9.31 6.94
C ASN A 109 -5.25 -9.58 6.35
N SER A 110 -6.31 -9.24 7.09
CA SER A 110 -7.70 -9.25 6.58
C SER A 110 -8.26 -7.82 6.49
N LEU A 111 -7.43 -6.84 6.09
CA LEU A 111 -7.84 -5.45 5.99
C LEU A 111 -8.86 -5.28 4.86
N VAL A 112 -9.95 -4.56 5.14
CA VAL A 112 -10.99 -4.22 4.14
C VAL A 112 -10.95 -2.75 3.71
N ASP A 113 -10.34 -1.90 4.54
CA ASP A 113 -10.07 -0.49 4.29
C ASP A 113 -8.74 -0.08 4.94
N LEU A 114 -8.27 1.13 4.63
CA LEU A 114 -7.02 1.69 5.15
C LEU A 114 -7.24 2.69 6.29
N LYS A 115 -8.36 2.62 7.01
CA LYS A 115 -8.61 3.53 8.14
C LYS A 115 -7.55 3.37 9.21
N GLY A 116 -6.92 4.50 9.57
CA GLY A 116 -5.82 4.55 10.52
C GLY A 116 -4.43 4.44 9.90
N CYS A 117 -4.32 4.31 8.57
CA CYS A 117 -3.05 4.45 7.86
C CYS A 117 -2.60 5.93 7.83
N PRO A 118 -1.30 6.23 7.90
CA PRO A 118 -0.76 7.57 7.66
C PRO A 118 -1.18 8.13 6.29
N LYS A 119 -1.34 9.47 6.22
CA LYS A 119 -1.63 10.17 4.95
C LYS A 119 -0.43 10.30 4.03
N GLU A 120 0.77 10.22 4.58
CA GLU A 120 2.03 10.25 3.86
C GLU A 120 2.97 9.19 4.44
N ILE A 121 3.57 8.40 3.56
CA ILE A 121 4.56 7.38 3.91
C ILE A 121 5.85 7.72 3.15
N LYS A 122 6.95 7.94 3.88
CA LYS A 122 8.24 8.35 3.28
C LYS A 122 8.94 7.19 2.57
N GLY A 123 8.79 5.97 3.09
CA GLY A 123 9.35 4.75 2.51
C GLY A 123 8.41 4.03 1.56
N ASN A 124 8.50 2.70 1.56
CA ASN A 124 7.60 1.80 0.85
C ASN A 124 6.29 1.62 1.63
N PHE A 125 5.19 1.41 0.90
CA PHE A 125 3.91 0.98 1.46
C PHE A 125 3.58 -0.43 1.00
N ASN A 126 3.58 -1.40 1.92
CA ASN A 126 3.29 -2.80 1.66
C ASN A 126 1.90 -3.17 2.19
N ALA A 127 0.89 -3.24 1.33
CA ALA A 127 -0.50 -3.57 1.70
C ALA A 127 -1.11 -4.67 0.82
N PHE A 128 -0.26 -5.46 0.16
CA PHE A 128 -0.67 -6.60 -0.66
C PHE A 128 -1.26 -7.75 0.16
N LEU A 129 -1.96 -8.67 -0.50
CA LEU A 129 -2.59 -9.86 0.11
C LEU A 129 -3.51 -9.46 1.27
N ASN A 130 -4.45 -8.59 0.99
CA ASN A 130 -5.51 -8.15 1.90
C ASN A 130 -6.87 -8.30 1.19
N GLN A 131 -7.93 -7.71 1.76
CA GLN A 131 -9.28 -7.70 1.19
C GLN A 131 -9.73 -6.25 0.89
N LEU A 132 -8.78 -5.36 0.59
CA LEU A 132 -9.05 -3.94 0.38
C LEU A 132 -9.97 -3.77 -0.83
N THR A 133 -11.09 -3.08 -0.63
CA THR A 133 -12.03 -2.75 -1.72
C THR A 133 -11.88 -1.30 -2.20
N THR A 134 -11.16 -0.48 -1.43
CA THR A 134 -10.95 0.94 -1.72
C THR A 134 -9.63 1.41 -1.10
N LEU A 135 -9.01 2.42 -1.72
CA LEU A 135 -7.88 3.15 -1.17
C LEU A 135 -8.31 4.39 -0.37
N LYS A 136 -9.62 4.59 -0.17
CA LYS A 136 -10.15 5.62 0.72
C LYS A 136 -9.51 5.49 2.11
N ASP A 137 -9.24 6.64 2.70
CA ASP A 137 -8.60 6.80 4.00
C ASP A 137 -7.12 6.38 4.06
N GLY A 138 -6.57 5.78 2.99
CA GLY A 138 -5.15 5.43 2.86
C GLY A 138 -4.20 6.61 2.65
N PRO A 139 -2.92 6.33 2.34
CA PRO A 139 -1.92 7.35 2.04
C PRO A 139 -2.25 8.04 0.72
N GLU A 140 -2.10 9.35 0.68
CA GLU A 140 -2.19 10.12 -0.57
C GLU A 140 -0.82 10.16 -1.28
N LYS A 141 0.27 10.07 -0.50
CA LYS A 141 1.65 10.10 -0.99
C LYS A 141 2.45 8.94 -0.43
N VAL A 142 3.20 8.26 -1.30
CA VAL A 142 4.17 7.22 -0.95
C VAL A 142 5.50 7.60 -1.59
N GLY A 143 6.55 7.74 -0.79
CA GLY A 143 7.84 8.25 -1.24
C GLY A 143 8.65 7.25 -2.08
N ARG A 144 8.36 5.94 -1.96
CA ARG A 144 9.01 4.88 -2.75
C ARG A 144 7.96 4.00 -3.42
N ASN A 145 8.04 2.68 -3.24
CA ASN A 145 7.17 1.72 -3.90
C ASN A 145 5.86 1.53 -3.12
N CYS A 146 4.77 1.32 -3.84
CA CYS A 146 3.44 1.03 -3.32
C CYS A 146 2.98 -0.33 -3.84
N TYR A 147 2.86 -1.30 -2.93
CA TYR A 147 2.48 -2.68 -3.24
C TYR A 147 1.05 -2.94 -2.78
N LEU A 148 0.14 -3.03 -3.74
CA LEU A 148 -1.30 -3.21 -3.53
C LEU A 148 -1.85 -4.46 -4.23
N HIS A 149 -0.97 -5.31 -4.75
CA HIS A 149 -1.37 -6.52 -5.46
C HIS A 149 -2.14 -7.50 -4.58
N HIS A 150 -2.96 -8.36 -5.20
CA HIS A 150 -3.79 -9.35 -4.49
C HIS A 150 -4.71 -8.70 -3.44
N ASN A 151 -5.61 -7.84 -3.91
CA ASN A 151 -6.67 -7.20 -3.15
C ASN A 151 -7.98 -7.24 -3.96
N ASN A 152 -9.02 -6.52 -3.54
CA ASN A 152 -10.32 -6.44 -4.21
C ASN A 152 -10.60 -5.01 -4.70
N LEU A 153 -9.56 -4.24 -5.06
CA LEU A 153 -9.70 -2.85 -5.47
C LEU A 153 -10.44 -2.75 -6.80
N THR A 154 -11.42 -1.85 -6.89
CA THR A 154 -12.17 -1.57 -8.12
C THR A 154 -11.80 -0.24 -8.76
N SER A 155 -11.00 0.58 -8.08
CA SER A 155 -10.45 1.85 -8.56
C SER A 155 -9.18 2.20 -7.79
N LEU A 156 -8.31 3.01 -8.39
CA LEU A 156 -7.10 3.54 -7.77
C LEU A 156 -7.32 4.87 -7.02
N LYS A 157 -8.56 5.37 -6.99
CA LYS A 157 -8.92 6.65 -6.36
C LYS A 157 -8.49 6.70 -4.88
N GLY A 158 -7.65 7.68 -4.57
CA GLY A 158 -7.15 7.96 -3.22
C GLY A 158 -5.64 8.23 -3.21
N LEU A 159 -4.90 7.54 -4.07
CA LEU A 159 -3.49 7.81 -4.30
C LEU A 159 -3.31 9.05 -5.18
N LYS A 160 -2.31 9.88 -4.89
CA LYS A 160 -1.99 11.08 -5.69
C LYS A 160 -0.58 11.03 -6.25
N HIS A 161 0.39 10.58 -5.45
CA HIS A 161 1.81 10.60 -5.82
C HIS A 161 2.56 9.38 -5.29
N ILE A 162 3.24 8.68 -6.20
CA ILE A 162 4.11 7.54 -5.89
C ILE A 162 5.53 7.86 -6.37
N GLY A 163 6.49 7.92 -5.45
CA GLY A 163 7.85 8.35 -5.77
C GLY A 163 8.64 7.35 -6.61
N ALA A 164 8.29 6.06 -6.55
CA ALA A 164 8.89 5.01 -7.38
C ALA A 164 7.80 4.21 -8.10
N SER A 165 7.57 2.95 -7.76
CA SER A 165 6.68 2.04 -8.51
C SER A 165 5.35 1.75 -7.81
N LEU A 166 4.29 1.53 -8.58
CA LEU A 166 2.96 1.11 -8.14
C LEU A 166 2.60 -0.26 -8.72
N TYR A 167 2.32 -1.23 -7.84
CA TYR A 167 1.96 -2.60 -8.21
C TYR A 167 0.52 -2.90 -7.79
N VAL A 168 -0.38 -3.08 -8.75
CA VAL A 168 -1.83 -3.23 -8.52
C VAL A 168 -2.42 -4.49 -9.18
N SER A 169 -1.59 -5.41 -9.64
CA SER A 169 -2.03 -6.69 -10.21
C SER A 169 -2.85 -7.54 -9.22
N SER A 170 -3.65 -8.45 -9.76
CA SER A 170 -4.58 -9.31 -9.01
C SER A 170 -5.54 -8.49 -8.14
N ASN A 171 -6.22 -7.53 -8.76
CA ASN A 171 -7.31 -6.76 -8.18
C ASN A 171 -8.60 -6.93 -9.01
N ALA A 172 -9.67 -6.28 -8.61
CA ALA A 172 -10.94 -6.25 -9.35
C ALA A 172 -11.06 -5.00 -10.24
N LEU A 173 -9.92 -4.48 -10.72
CA LEU A 173 -9.88 -3.31 -11.59
C LEU A 173 -10.43 -3.66 -12.96
N ILE A 174 -11.31 -2.82 -13.49
CA ILE A 174 -11.84 -2.94 -14.87
C ILE A 174 -11.24 -1.88 -15.81
N ASP A 175 -10.69 -0.83 -15.22
CA ASP A 175 -10.03 0.30 -15.86
C ASP A 175 -8.98 0.88 -14.88
N LEU A 176 -8.30 1.95 -15.30
CA LEU A 176 -7.29 2.64 -14.51
C LEU A 176 -7.81 3.97 -13.94
N LYS A 177 -9.13 4.13 -13.78
CA LYS A 177 -9.69 5.37 -13.22
C LYS A 177 -9.21 5.60 -11.79
N GLY A 178 -8.80 6.83 -11.55
CA GLY A 178 -8.18 7.25 -10.30
C GLY A 178 -6.70 6.89 -10.20
N CYS A 179 -6.03 6.56 -11.32
CA CYS A 179 -4.58 6.44 -11.38
C CYS A 179 -3.91 7.69 -10.78
N PRO A 180 -2.82 7.54 -9.99
CA PRO A 180 -2.08 8.69 -9.47
C PRO A 180 -1.60 9.61 -10.59
N GLU A 181 -1.50 10.91 -10.30
CA GLU A 181 -0.96 11.87 -11.28
C GLU A 181 0.52 11.58 -11.60
N PHE A 182 1.27 11.04 -10.62
CA PHE A 182 2.69 10.76 -10.78
C PHE A 182 3.09 9.41 -10.16
N ILE A 183 3.84 8.62 -10.93
CA ILE A 183 4.49 7.38 -10.56
C ILE A 183 5.93 7.44 -11.09
N GLY A 184 6.94 7.47 -10.22
CA GLY A 184 8.32 7.74 -10.64
C GLY A 184 8.91 6.72 -11.61
N ASP A 185 8.60 5.44 -11.44
CA ASP A 185 9.22 4.35 -12.19
C ASP A 185 8.19 3.49 -12.93
N ILE A 186 7.58 2.51 -12.25
CA ILE A 186 6.78 1.47 -12.90
C ILE A 186 5.33 1.53 -12.42
N LEU A 187 4.39 1.46 -13.35
CA LEU A 187 3.01 1.06 -13.08
C LEU A 187 2.79 -0.38 -13.59
N SER A 188 2.43 -1.29 -12.68
CA SER A 188 2.17 -2.71 -13.00
C SER A 188 0.71 -3.07 -12.73
N PHE A 189 0.00 -3.57 -13.73
CA PHE A 189 -1.41 -3.98 -13.67
C PHE A 189 -1.70 -5.18 -14.57
N ASP A 190 -2.87 -5.81 -14.44
CA ASP A 190 -3.22 -7.02 -15.19
C ASP A 190 -3.65 -6.72 -16.63
N ASN A 191 -3.42 -7.69 -17.52
CA ASN A 191 -3.79 -7.59 -18.92
C ASN A 191 -5.31 -7.55 -19.18
N ASP A 192 -6.16 -7.78 -18.19
CA ASP A 192 -7.62 -7.65 -18.30
C ASP A 192 -8.18 -6.29 -17.81
N VAL A 193 -7.29 -5.31 -17.57
CA VAL A 193 -7.65 -3.94 -17.21
C VAL A 193 -7.63 -3.03 -18.45
N ARG A 194 -8.70 -2.27 -18.67
CA ARG A 194 -8.76 -1.28 -19.76
C ARG A 194 -7.80 -0.11 -19.52
N LEU A 195 -7.23 0.41 -20.60
CA LEU A 195 -6.37 1.60 -20.60
C LEU A 195 -7.21 2.88 -20.50
N ASP A 196 -8.05 3.00 -19.47
CA ASP A 196 -8.93 4.15 -19.27
C ASP A 196 -8.62 4.83 -17.93
N LEU A 197 -8.02 6.03 -17.99
CA LEU A 197 -7.71 6.86 -16.83
C LEU A 197 -8.88 7.82 -16.49
N GLY A 198 -9.95 7.83 -17.28
CA GLY A 198 -11.00 8.84 -17.24
C GLY A 198 -10.51 10.19 -17.77
N ASN A 199 -10.82 11.28 -17.06
CA ASN A 199 -10.39 12.63 -17.42
C ASN A 199 -9.01 13.01 -16.84
N GLU A 200 -8.27 12.01 -16.34
CA GLU A 200 -6.99 12.19 -15.67
C GLU A 200 -5.82 11.87 -16.62
N LYS A 201 -4.64 12.34 -16.22
CA LYS A 201 -3.36 11.98 -16.82
C LYS A 201 -2.47 11.33 -15.78
N CYS A 202 -1.50 10.54 -16.22
CA CYS A 202 -0.49 9.95 -15.35
C CYS A 202 0.90 10.13 -15.96
N TYR A 203 1.82 10.69 -15.17
CA TYR A 203 3.25 10.68 -15.49
C TYR A 203 3.86 9.41 -14.90
N VAL A 204 4.31 8.52 -15.78
CA VAL A 204 5.02 7.29 -15.41
C VAL A 204 6.17 7.06 -16.37
N LYS A 205 7.24 6.39 -15.92
CA LYS A 205 8.40 6.09 -16.76
C LYS A 205 8.23 4.80 -17.55
N SER A 206 7.64 3.78 -16.95
CA SER A 206 7.42 2.48 -17.58
C SER A 206 6.10 1.85 -17.14
N ILE A 207 5.49 1.10 -18.04
CA ILE A 207 4.31 0.29 -17.75
C ILE A 207 4.66 -1.18 -17.93
N VAL A 208 4.15 -2.02 -17.03
CA VAL A 208 4.29 -3.47 -17.08
C VAL A 208 2.91 -4.11 -17.01
N ILE A 209 2.50 -4.75 -18.09
CA ILE A 209 1.25 -5.49 -18.15
C ILE A 209 1.52 -6.95 -17.71
N GLN A 210 0.85 -7.39 -16.65
CA GLN A 210 0.96 -8.74 -16.11
C GLN A 210 -0.04 -9.66 -16.82
N MET A 211 0.44 -10.78 -17.35
CA MET A 211 -0.41 -11.77 -17.99
C MET A 211 -1.02 -12.68 -16.92
N GLN A 212 -2.35 -12.71 -16.83
CA GLN A 212 -3.04 -13.68 -15.98
C GLN A 212 -3.14 -15.04 -16.72
N GLU A 213 -2.83 -16.15 -16.03
CA GLU A 213 -3.12 -17.49 -16.54
C GLU A 213 -4.64 -17.63 -16.65
N SER A 214 -5.14 -17.65 -17.88
CA SER A 214 -6.58 -17.62 -18.16
C SER A 214 -7.29 -18.79 -17.49
N SER A 215 -8.15 -18.51 -16.51
CA SER A 215 -9.34 -19.36 -16.32
C SER A 215 -10.19 -19.20 -17.58
N LEU A 216 -10.67 -20.33 -18.11
CA LEU A 216 -11.27 -20.54 -19.44
C LEU A 216 -12.54 -19.72 -19.78
N THR A 217 -12.81 -18.60 -19.09
CA THR A 217 -14.09 -17.87 -19.18
C THR A 217 -13.97 -16.34 -19.37
N LYS A 218 -12.78 -15.76 -19.61
CA LYS A 218 -12.61 -14.31 -19.87
C LYS A 218 -11.99 -13.96 -21.24
N SER A 219 -12.37 -14.65 -22.32
CA SER A 219 -11.80 -14.39 -23.65
C SER A 219 -12.12 -13.02 -24.25
N GLU A 220 -12.95 -12.18 -23.62
CA GLU A 220 -13.38 -10.88 -24.16
C GLU A 220 -12.87 -9.64 -23.38
N LYS A 221 -12.16 -9.82 -22.25
CA LYS A 221 -11.77 -8.69 -21.38
C LYS A 221 -10.29 -8.34 -21.40
N CYS A 222 -9.45 -9.10 -22.10
CA CYS A 222 -8.02 -8.83 -22.16
C CYS A 222 -7.70 -7.73 -23.17
N LEU A 223 -6.65 -6.95 -22.88
CA LEU A 223 -6.03 -6.04 -23.81
C LEU A 223 -5.59 -6.80 -25.07
N PRO A 224 -5.82 -6.25 -26.27
CA PRO A 224 -5.35 -6.88 -27.50
C PRO A 224 -3.84 -7.12 -27.47
N LYS A 225 -3.40 -8.23 -28.08
CA LYS A 225 -1.98 -8.62 -28.10
C LYS A 225 -1.06 -7.50 -28.61
N PHE A 226 -1.50 -6.76 -29.64
CA PHE A 226 -0.74 -5.65 -30.19
C PHE A 226 -0.48 -4.52 -29.18
N VAL A 227 -1.41 -4.27 -28.24
CA VAL A 227 -1.22 -3.28 -27.17
C VAL A 227 -0.14 -3.75 -26.21
N VAL A 228 -0.19 -5.03 -25.81
CA VAL A 228 0.78 -5.63 -24.88
C VAL A 228 2.19 -5.64 -25.49
N GLU A 229 2.32 -5.99 -26.77
CA GLU A 229 3.58 -5.97 -27.52
C GLU A 229 4.14 -4.55 -27.73
N ASN A 230 3.32 -3.52 -27.56
CA ASN A 230 3.67 -2.11 -27.72
C ASN A 230 3.58 -1.32 -26.40
N GLN A 231 3.65 -2.00 -25.24
CA GLN A 231 3.48 -1.36 -23.93
C GLN A 231 4.47 -0.23 -23.62
N GLN A 232 5.64 -0.21 -24.27
CA GLN A 232 6.66 0.84 -24.14
C GLN A 232 6.17 2.24 -24.56
N TYR A 233 5.10 2.35 -25.35
CA TYR A 233 4.52 3.63 -25.77
C TYR A 233 3.43 4.14 -24.81
N LEU A 234 2.92 3.29 -23.92
CA LEU A 234 1.86 3.64 -22.97
C LEU A 234 2.20 4.80 -22.03
N PRO A 235 3.46 4.98 -21.55
CA PRO A 235 3.81 6.13 -20.72
C PRO A 235 3.50 7.48 -21.38
N VAL A 236 3.75 7.61 -22.68
CA VAL A 236 3.44 8.85 -23.41
C VAL A 236 1.92 8.96 -23.60
N LEU A 237 1.25 7.87 -23.99
CA LEU A 237 -0.21 7.82 -24.10
C LEU A 237 -0.89 8.27 -22.79
N PHE A 238 -0.41 7.83 -21.62
CA PHE A 238 -0.99 8.16 -20.31
C PHE A 238 -0.83 9.65 -19.95
N ARG A 239 0.23 10.30 -20.45
CA ARG A 239 0.44 11.75 -20.28
C ARG A 239 -0.59 12.56 -21.06
N TYR A 240 -0.95 12.09 -22.25
CA TYR A 240 -1.87 12.77 -23.17
C TYR A 240 -3.29 12.19 -23.15
N PHE A 241 -3.57 11.24 -22.26
CA PHE A 241 -4.80 10.45 -22.27
C PHE A 241 -6.09 11.29 -22.38
N LYS A 242 -6.14 12.40 -21.64
CA LYS A 242 -7.26 13.36 -21.67
C LYS A 242 -7.60 13.92 -23.06
N TYR A 243 -6.64 13.93 -23.98
CA TYR A 243 -6.78 14.49 -25.33
C TYR A 243 -7.02 13.43 -26.40
N ILE A 244 -7.02 12.15 -26.02
CA ILE A 244 -7.07 11.01 -26.91
C ILE A 244 -8.42 10.32 -26.75
N THR A 245 -9.10 10.09 -27.87
CA THR A 245 -10.26 9.19 -27.90
C THR A 245 -9.76 7.77 -28.16
N LEU A 246 -9.51 6.97 -27.13
CA LEU A 246 -8.97 5.62 -27.30
C LEU A 246 -10.03 4.53 -27.46
N TYR A 247 -11.25 4.80 -26.98
CA TYR A 247 -12.36 3.85 -26.95
C TYR A 247 -13.61 4.45 -27.60
N ASP A 248 -14.36 3.60 -28.29
CA ASP A 248 -15.76 3.82 -28.67
C ASP A 248 -16.62 2.88 -27.82
N GLU A 249 -17.39 3.44 -26.90
CA GLU A 249 -18.05 2.73 -25.79
C GLU A 249 -17.05 1.85 -24.99
N GLU A 250 -17.06 0.53 -25.20
CA GLU A 250 -16.14 -0.41 -24.56
C GLU A 250 -15.08 -0.97 -25.51
N ARG A 251 -15.14 -0.62 -26.81
CA ARG A 251 -14.25 -1.15 -27.85
C ARG A 251 -13.03 -0.24 -28.04
N LEU A 252 -11.84 -0.84 -28.00
CA LEU A 252 -10.60 -0.14 -28.33
C LEU A 252 -10.58 0.25 -29.81
N ILE A 253 -10.29 1.51 -30.12
CA ILE A 253 -10.08 1.99 -31.48
C ILE A 253 -8.59 1.79 -31.82
N GLU A 254 -8.27 0.67 -32.47
CA GLU A 254 -6.87 0.30 -32.75
C GLU A 254 -6.11 1.35 -33.57
N GLU A 255 -6.77 2.00 -34.52
CA GLU A 255 -6.14 3.03 -35.37
C GLU A 255 -5.67 4.24 -34.55
N ASN A 256 -6.45 4.68 -33.56
CA ASN A 256 -6.06 5.80 -32.69
C ASN A 256 -4.85 5.42 -31.84
N PHE A 257 -4.75 4.16 -31.39
CA PHE A 257 -3.55 3.67 -30.70
C PHE A 257 -2.32 3.66 -31.61
N LYS A 258 -2.47 3.21 -32.87
CA LYS A 258 -1.39 3.20 -33.87
C LYS A 258 -0.93 4.61 -34.23
N GLU A 259 -1.85 5.56 -34.33
CA GLU A 259 -1.56 6.97 -34.58
C GLU A 259 -0.65 7.55 -33.49
N ILE A 260 -0.99 7.32 -32.21
CA ILE A 260 -0.15 7.76 -31.08
C ILE A 260 1.24 7.12 -31.14
N ILE A 261 1.34 5.83 -31.48
CA ILE A 261 2.65 5.18 -31.64
C ILE A 261 3.47 5.90 -32.72
N ASN A 262 2.86 6.28 -33.83
CA ASN A 262 3.55 7.00 -34.90
C ASN A 262 3.97 8.40 -34.42
N GLU A 263 3.11 9.14 -33.73
CA GLU A 263 3.48 10.44 -33.15
C GLU A 263 4.66 10.33 -32.16
N VAL A 264 4.69 9.29 -31.32
CA VAL A 264 5.80 9.05 -30.39
C VAL A 264 7.11 8.72 -31.11
N LYS A 265 7.03 7.98 -32.22
CA LYS A 265 8.19 7.73 -33.10
C LYS A 265 8.67 9.01 -33.79
N ASP A 266 7.75 9.90 -34.15
CA ASP A 266 8.02 11.19 -34.80
C ASP A 266 8.49 12.28 -33.82
N GLY A 267 8.46 12.01 -32.50
CA GLY A 267 9.08 12.85 -31.48
C GLY A 267 8.16 13.35 -30.37
N LEU A 268 6.91 12.89 -30.32
CA LEU A 268 6.04 13.14 -29.15
C LEU A 268 6.67 12.51 -27.90
N ARG A 269 6.69 13.25 -26.79
CA ARG A 269 7.41 12.88 -25.56
C ARG A 269 6.63 13.14 -24.30
#